data_AF-A0A8J7Q7U1-F1
#
_entry.id   AF-A0A8J7Q7U1-F1
#
_cell.length_a   1.000
_cell.length_b   1.000
_cell.length_c   1.000
_cell.angle_alpha   90.00
_cell.angle_beta   90.00
_cell.angle_gamma   90.00
#
_symmetry.space_group_name_H-M   'P 1'
#
loop_
_entity.id
_entity.type
_entity.pdbx_description
1 polymer ?
#
loop_
_entity_poly.entity_id
_entity_poly.type
_entity_poly.pdbx_seq_one_letter_code
_entity_poly.pdbx_strand_id
1 'polypeptide(L)'
;MKKTLRTRAQQFILAQFPENWQALNLDPTQVGESFDLIDSGLVDSMDFLNLIDRIEQEFELSIDFCDLDPSSLTQLGRLLDLIENAGAKSALV
;
A
#
# COMPACT_ATOMS: atom_id res chain seq x y z
N MET A 1 10.23 -8.01 -15.86
CA MET A 1 10.25 -6.57 -15.50
C MET A 1 9.24 -6.19 -14.40
N LYS A 2 8.59 -7.13 -13.68
CA LYS A 2 7.57 -6.79 -12.65
C LYS A 2 8.13 -6.19 -11.33
N LYS A 3 9.39 -6.50 -10.98
CA LYS A 3 10.04 -6.07 -9.71
C LYS A 3 10.11 -4.55 -9.48
N THR A 4 10.00 -3.71 -10.51
CA THR A 4 10.15 -2.26 -10.35
C THR A 4 8.91 -1.58 -9.76
N LEU A 5 7.69 -2.00 -10.14
CA LEU A 5 6.46 -1.38 -9.63
C LEU A 5 6.25 -1.71 -8.15
N ARG A 6 6.35 -2.99 -7.77
CA ARG A 6 6.24 -3.43 -6.37
C ARG A 6 7.19 -2.67 -5.45
N THR A 7 8.47 -2.59 -5.85
CA THR A 7 9.50 -1.91 -5.05
C THR A 7 9.20 -0.41 -4.90
N ARG A 8 8.79 0.25 -5.99
CA ARG A 8 8.42 1.68 -5.96
C ARG A 8 7.17 1.92 -5.12
N ALA A 9 6.15 1.08 -5.25
CA ALA A 9 4.94 1.15 -4.45
C ALA A 9 5.24 0.95 -2.97
N GLN A 10 6.07 -0.04 -2.62
CA GLN A 10 6.48 -0.27 -1.25
C GLN A 10 7.22 0.94 -0.68
N GLN A 11 8.21 1.48 -1.40
CA GLN A 11 8.93 2.68 -0.97
C GLN A 11 7.99 3.88 -0.81
N PHE A 12 7.04 4.05 -1.72
CA PHE A 12 6.06 5.13 -1.65
C PHE A 12 5.17 5.00 -0.42
N ILE A 13 4.60 3.82 -0.16
CA ILE A 13 3.74 3.54 1.00
C ILE A 13 4.51 3.79 2.31
N LEU A 14 5.73 3.25 2.41
CA LEU A 14 6.56 3.38 3.62
C LEU A 14 7.05 4.80 3.87
N ALA A 15 7.16 5.62 2.82
CA ALA A 15 7.46 7.04 2.94
C ALA A 15 6.25 7.88 3.35
N GLN A 16 5.02 7.32 3.30
CA GLN A 16 3.86 7.97 3.86
C GLN A 16 3.93 7.86 5.39
N PHE A 17 3.53 8.94 6.08
CA PHE A 17 3.39 8.99 7.54
C PHE A 17 4.71 8.89 8.35
N PRO A 18 5.75 9.70 8.06
CA PRO A 18 7.02 9.65 8.80
C PRO A 18 6.85 9.88 10.31
N GLU A 19 5.88 10.68 10.73
CA GLU A 19 5.57 10.95 12.14
C GLU A 19 4.98 9.70 12.83
N ASN A 20 4.15 8.91 12.13
CA ASN A 20 3.49 7.73 12.69
C ASN A 20 4.51 6.60 12.92
N TRP A 21 5.47 6.43 12.01
CA TRP A 21 6.58 5.47 12.21
C TRP A 21 7.42 5.80 13.45
N GLN A 22 7.69 7.09 13.69
CA GLN A 22 8.40 7.53 14.89
C GLN A 22 7.59 7.27 16.16
N ALA A 23 6.28 7.51 16.13
CA ALA A 23 5.38 7.26 17.26
C ALA A 23 5.32 5.77 17.63
N LEU A 24 5.38 4.88 16.64
CA LEU A 24 5.45 3.42 16.86
C LEU A 24 6.85 2.92 17.24
N ASN A 25 7.87 3.77 17.16
CA ASN A 25 9.28 3.41 17.34
C ASN A 25 9.69 2.21 16.46
N LEU A 26 9.19 2.19 15.22
CA LEU A 26 9.48 1.19 14.19
C LEU A 26 10.24 1.82 13.02
N ASP A 27 11.12 1.04 12.42
CA ASP A 27 11.79 1.42 11.18
C ASP A 27 10.97 0.91 9.97
N PRO A 28 10.47 1.81 9.10
CA PRO A 28 9.71 1.42 7.91
C PRO A 28 10.49 0.48 6.98
N THR A 29 11.83 0.53 6.98
CA THR A 29 12.65 -0.36 6.14
C THR A 29 12.74 -1.79 6.67
N GLN A 30 12.34 -2.03 7.92
CA GLN A 30 12.40 -3.33 8.57
C GLN A 30 11.04 -4.06 8.58
N VAL A 31 9.97 -3.41 8.11
CA VAL A 31 8.65 -4.07 8.06
C VAL A 31 8.53 -4.99 6.84
N GLY A 32 7.95 -6.17 7.08
CA GLY A 32 7.70 -7.17 6.04
C GLY A 32 6.33 -7.01 5.39
N GLU A 33 6.06 -7.81 4.37
CA GLU A 33 4.78 -7.81 3.64
C GLU A 33 3.58 -8.24 4.50
N SER A 34 3.80 -8.93 5.61
CA SER A 34 2.74 -9.30 6.57
C SER A 34 2.39 -8.16 7.53
N PHE A 35 3.04 -6.99 7.44
CA PHE A 35 2.75 -5.85 8.28
C PHE A 35 1.38 -5.27 7.94
N ASP A 36 0.51 -5.18 8.94
CA ASP A 36 -0.82 -4.60 8.80
C ASP A 36 -0.80 -3.12 9.17
N LEU A 37 -1.18 -2.25 8.24
CA LEU A 37 -1.12 -0.81 8.39
C LEU A 37 -2.13 -0.29 9.44
N ILE A 38 -3.29 -0.94 9.59
CA ILE A 38 -4.33 -0.50 10.52
C ILE A 38 -4.17 -1.19 11.88
N ASP A 39 -4.00 -2.51 11.90
CA ASP A 39 -3.88 -3.26 13.16
C ASP A 39 -2.59 -2.93 13.92
N SER A 40 -1.53 -2.50 13.23
CA SER A 40 -0.33 -1.96 13.89
C SER A 40 -0.55 -0.60 14.54
N GLY A 41 -1.65 0.09 14.22
CA GLY A 41 -1.91 1.46 14.63
C GLY A 41 -1.10 2.50 13.85
N LEU A 42 -0.47 2.12 12.73
CA LEU A 42 0.27 3.07 11.88
C LEU A 42 -0.65 4.08 11.23
N VAL A 43 -1.78 3.64 10.71
CA VAL A 43 -2.83 4.50 10.13
C VAL A 43 -4.19 4.07 10.63
N ASP A 44 -5.15 4.98 10.64
CA ASP A 44 -6.55 4.63 10.85
C ASP A 44 -7.26 4.28 9.53
N SER A 45 -8.54 3.93 9.60
CA SER A 45 -9.34 3.59 8.41
C SER A 45 -9.49 4.74 7.41
N MET A 46 -9.50 5.99 7.88
CA MET A 46 -9.65 7.16 7.00
C MET A 46 -8.33 7.49 6.31
N ASP A 47 -7.23 7.45 7.05
CA ASP A 47 -5.88 7.62 6.51
C ASP A 47 -5.53 6.51 5.52
N PHE A 48 -6.00 5.28 5.75
CA PHE A 48 -5.85 4.19 4.79
C PHE A 48 -6.58 4.48 3.47
N LEU A 49 -7.82 4.98 3.49
CA LEU A 49 -8.54 5.36 2.27
C LEU A 49 -7.81 6.50 1.53
N ASN A 50 -7.33 7.51 2.26
CA ASN A 50 -6.52 8.58 1.67
C ASN A 50 -5.21 8.06 1.06
N LEU A 51 -4.60 7.04 1.66
CA LEU A 51 -3.42 6.37 1.12
C LEU A 51 -3.73 5.68 -0.21
N ILE A 52 -4.86 4.99 -0.32
CA ILE A 52 -5.32 4.38 -1.58
C ILE A 52 -5.45 5.45 -2.68
N ASP A 53 -6.14 6.55 -2.41
CA ASP A 53 -6.33 7.64 -3.39
C ASP A 53 -4.98 8.20 -3.87
N ARG A 54 -4.00 8.35 -2.96
CA ARG A 54 -2.64 8.81 -3.30
C ARG A 54 -1.89 7.81 -4.16
N ILE A 55 -2.05 6.51 -3.92
CA ILE A 55 -1.43 5.45 -4.72
C ILE A 55 -2.00 5.46 -6.14
N GLU A 56 -3.33 5.53 -6.28
CA GLU A 56 -3.98 5.59 -7.60
C GLU A 56 -3.49 6.81 -8.41
N GLN A 57 -3.36 7.96 -7.77
CA GLN A 57 -2.84 9.18 -8.39
C GLN A 57 -1.35 9.10 -8.74
N GLU A 58 -0.50 8.64 -7.83
CA GLU A 58 0.96 8.57 -8.04
C GLU A 58 1.33 7.59 -9.17
N PHE A 59 0.62 6.47 -9.26
CA PHE A 59 0.93 5.42 -10.22
C PHE A 59 0.04 5.43 -11.48
N GLU A 60 -0.93 6.36 -11.56
CA GLU A 60 -1.93 6.45 -12.63
C GLU A 60 -2.70 5.12 -12.82
N LEU A 61 -3.15 4.55 -11.70
CA LEU A 61 -3.83 3.25 -11.65
C LEU A 61 -5.25 3.39 -11.10
N SER A 62 -6.09 2.42 -11.42
CA SER A 62 -7.36 2.20 -10.72
C SER A 62 -7.31 0.83 -10.06
N ILE A 63 -7.43 0.82 -8.73
CA ILE A 63 -7.43 -0.38 -7.92
C ILE A 63 -8.86 -0.85 -7.75
N ASP A 64 -9.13 -2.08 -8.18
CA ASP A 64 -10.44 -2.69 -8.08
C ASP A 64 -10.57 -3.45 -6.75
N PHE A 65 -11.46 -2.96 -5.89
CA PHE A 65 -11.73 -3.52 -4.56
C PHE A 65 -12.99 -4.40 -4.51
N CYS A 66 -13.71 -4.61 -5.62
CA CYS A 66 -15.06 -5.17 -5.61
C CYS A 66 -15.17 -6.60 -5.05
N ASP A 67 -14.08 -7.38 -5.04
CA ASP A 67 -14.07 -8.79 -4.65
C ASP A 67 -13.15 -9.12 -3.45
N LEU A 68 -12.72 -8.11 -2.69
CA LEU A 68 -11.71 -8.29 -1.63
C LEU A 68 -12.28 -8.10 -0.23
N ASP A 69 -11.84 -8.96 0.69
CA ASP A 69 -12.11 -8.81 2.12
C ASP A 69 -11.33 -7.60 2.66
N PRO A 70 -12.00 -6.55 3.18
CA PRO A 70 -11.35 -5.33 3.68
C PRO A 70 -10.27 -5.59 4.72
N SER A 71 -10.44 -6.63 5.55
CA SER A 71 -9.49 -7.01 6.60
C SER A 71 -8.17 -7.58 6.06
N SER A 72 -8.16 -8.01 4.79
CA SER A 72 -6.94 -8.48 4.12
C SER A 72 -6.24 -7.39 3.31
N LEU A 73 -6.90 -6.26 3.06
CA LEU A 73 -6.37 -5.15 2.25
C LEU A 73 -5.31 -4.32 2.98
N THR A 74 -5.39 -4.30 4.30
CA THR A 74 -4.56 -3.48 5.20
C THR A 74 -3.14 -4.03 5.34
N GLN A 75 -2.91 -5.28 4.93
CA GLN A 75 -1.58 -5.87 4.85
C GLN A 75 -0.77 -5.28 3.69
N LEU A 76 0.46 -4.83 3.98
CA LEU A 76 1.36 -4.25 3.00
C LEU A 76 1.52 -5.12 1.75
N GLY A 77 1.74 -6.43 1.91
CA GLY A 77 1.89 -7.36 0.80
C GLY A 77 0.67 -7.46 -0.10
N ARG A 78 -0.53 -7.46 0.50
CA ARG A 78 -1.80 -7.55 -0.24
C ARG A 78 -2.05 -6.27 -1.02
N LEU A 79 -1.79 -5.12 -0.41
CA LEU A 79 -1.85 -3.83 -1.10
C LEU A 79 -0.87 -3.78 -2.28
N LEU A 80 0.36 -4.27 -2.11
CA LEU A 80 1.35 -4.36 -3.18
C LEU A 80 0.90 -5.28 -4.33
N ASP A 81 0.29 -6.42 -4.02
CA ASP A 81 -0.27 -7.33 -5.03
C ASP A 81 -1.37 -6.64 -5.86
N LEU A 82 -2.20 -5.82 -5.24
CA LEU A 82 -3.25 -5.06 -5.92
C LEU A 82 -2.69 -4.01 -6.86
N ILE A 83 -1.68 -3.28 -6.42
CA ILE A 83 -1.00 -2.28 -7.24
C ILE A 83 -0.34 -2.94 -8.45
N GLU A 84 0.32 -4.09 -8.25
CA GLU A 84 0.91 -4.84 -9.37
C GLU A 84 -0.15 -5.35 -10.36
N ASN A 85 -1.28 -5.85 -9.86
CA ASN A 85 -2.38 -6.30 -10.70
C ASN A 85 -3.05 -5.15 -11.47
N ALA A 86 -3.25 -4.00 -10.82
CA ALA A 86 -3.78 -2.80 -11.44
C ALA A 86 -2.83 -2.28 -12.53
N GLY A 87 -1.53 -2.22 -12.25
CA GLY A 87 -0.50 -1.85 -13.23
C GLY A 87 -0.44 -2.79 -14.43
N ALA A 88 -0.62 -4.09 -14.21
CA ALA A 88 -0.68 -5.05 -15.30
C ALA A 88 -1.93 -4.88 -16.19
N LYS A 89 -3.09 -4.56 -15.60
CA LYS A 89 -4.33 -4.27 -16.35
C LYS A 89 -4.22 -2.96 -17.14
N SER A 90 -3.67 -1.91 -16.54
CA SER A 90 -3.54 -0.59 -17.17
C SER A 90 -2.57 -0.61 -18.38
N ALA A 91 -1.54 -1.45 -18.33
CA ALA A 91 -0.59 -1.61 -19.45
C ALA A 91 -1.13 -2.41 -20.66
N LEU A 92 -2.34 -2.96 -20.57
CA LEU A 92 -3.00 -3.75 -21.63
C LEU A 92 -4.03 -2.97 -22.43
N VAL A 93 -4.24 -1.68 -22.12
CA VAL A 93 -5.19 -0.77 -22.79
C VAL A 93 -4.41 0.25 -23.61
#